data_AF-A0A6N7M387-F1
#
_entry.id   AF-A0A6N7M387-F1
#
_cell.length_a   1.000
_cell.length_b   1.000
_cell.length_c   1.000
_cell.angle_alpha   90.00
_cell.angle_beta   90.00
_cell.angle_gamma   90.00
#
_symmetry.space_group_name_H-M   'P 1'
#
loop_
_entity.id
_entity.type
_entity.pdbx_description
1 polymer ?
#
loop_
_entity_poly.entity_id
_entity_poly.type
_entity_poly.pdbx_seq_one_letter_code
_entity_poly.pdbx_strand_id
1 'polypeptide(L)'
;MIKIKRYLAIFMIAFVVLGITARAFCYEAEVTDISGSKYFPAVKEALSKAEESIYLVMYIIELSLYKEKSKANLLVDELIKAKMRGVDVEVILDQNVDFVHRRHRSEWQAKIRSMRAYKSLKNARIKVYYDEPTRYTHAKAIIIDKRIVILGSANWTEAAFDKSIEASVLIKSRELADDILSYFKTIKIDEGIEKYLEFIGPSTSIAWEFLENRGLAPRMVNKHDERSFDVYLFLLKNFDGNPEGKLMLFYDQVAKYLGIYEGWDRIAYRRQIIKVLRKLEKKYKLIKFEPRHAKEATITLLNYEDPTRVYEYPEELYFGLPDDYFDFGWNKILSFRAKFCYLISLAYSNISDTKPFWSKSLTVITEQFGGISKHVIYKGMNELRRKKLIEVNYDVLTGKPYEKRMPKMYKILMLYDPEELRLKLKEIEEKYGKKEYDEARKYARIVFEENSPEVIEDIILKRKEYGKKKVKKAFDIVARKNIDNPKRKYSYVVGIIEKIAEKEKKVEGE
;
A
#
# COMPACT_ATOMS: atom_id res chain seq x y z
N MET A 1 -5.23 -45.05 71.15
CA MET A 1 -5.22 -45.56 69.75
C MET A 1 -6.21 -44.85 68.80
N ILE A 2 -7.46 -44.56 69.22
CA ILE A 2 -8.49 -43.98 68.34
C ILE A 2 -8.15 -42.54 67.86
N LYS A 3 -7.59 -41.69 68.74
CA LYS A 3 -7.21 -40.31 68.36
C LYS A 3 -6.12 -40.27 67.28
N ILE A 4 -5.11 -41.15 67.36
CA ILE A 4 -4.00 -41.23 66.39
C ILE A 4 -4.52 -41.64 64.99
N LYS A 5 -5.41 -42.63 64.91
CA LYS A 5 -6.04 -43.02 63.64
C LYS A 5 -6.84 -41.89 63.00
N ARG A 6 -7.49 -41.05 63.81
CA ARG A 6 -8.28 -39.90 63.34
C ARG A 6 -7.40 -38.79 62.77
N TYR A 7 -6.28 -38.48 63.43
CA TYR A 7 -5.30 -37.52 62.89
C TYR A 7 -4.60 -38.03 61.63
N LEU A 8 -4.29 -39.33 61.57
CA LEU A 8 -3.70 -39.94 60.37
C LEU A 8 -4.66 -39.90 59.17
N ALA A 9 -5.96 -40.14 59.40
CA ALA A 9 -6.98 -40.04 58.37
C ALA A 9 -7.17 -38.60 57.88
N ILE A 10 -7.19 -37.61 58.80
CA ILE A 10 -7.26 -36.19 58.43
C ILE A 10 -6.01 -35.77 57.64
N PHE A 11 -4.82 -36.23 58.04
CA PHE A 11 -3.58 -35.96 57.32
C PHE A 11 -3.57 -36.59 55.91
N MET A 12 -4.02 -37.84 55.76
CA MET A 12 -4.16 -38.50 54.46
C MET A 12 -5.18 -37.79 53.56
N ILE A 13 -6.33 -37.36 54.09
CA ILE A 13 -7.32 -36.59 53.33
C ILE A 13 -6.74 -35.23 52.94
N ALA A 14 -6.06 -34.52 53.84
CA ALA A 14 -5.39 -33.25 53.53
C ALA A 14 -4.30 -33.43 52.47
N PHE A 15 -3.53 -34.52 52.51
CA PHE A 15 -2.48 -34.83 51.54
C PHE A 15 -3.06 -35.18 50.16
N VAL A 16 -4.18 -35.92 50.12
CA VAL A 16 -4.93 -36.22 48.89
C VAL A 16 -5.57 -34.96 48.33
N VAL A 17 -6.19 -34.12 49.16
CA VAL A 17 -6.76 -32.83 48.73
C VAL A 17 -5.67 -31.89 48.22
N LEU A 18 -4.54 -31.75 48.93
CA LEU A 18 -3.39 -30.95 48.48
C LEU A 18 -2.78 -31.49 47.18
N GLY A 19 -2.67 -32.82 47.04
CA GLY A 19 -2.18 -33.47 45.83
C GLY A 19 -3.11 -33.34 44.62
N ILE A 20 -4.43 -33.24 44.85
CA ILE A 20 -5.44 -33.02 43.80
C ILE A 20 -5.53 -31.52 43.46
N THR A 21 -5.38 -30.61 44.42
CA THR A 21 -5.41 -29.15 44.16
C THR A 21 -4.14 -28.63 43.48
N ALA A 22 -2.99 -29.31 43.65
CA ALA A 22 -1.74 -28.92 42.99
C ALA A 22 -1.64 -29.29 41.51
N ARG A 23 -2.59 -30.09 40.98
CA ARG A 23 -2.68 -30.42 39.54
C ARG A 23 -3.62 -29.51 38.75
N ALA A 24 -4.26 -28.54 39.40
CA ALA A 24 -5.09 -27.58 38.70
C ALA A 24 -4.16 -26.61 37.93
N PHE A 25 -4.12 -26.74 36.60
CA PHE A 25 -3.52 -25.81 35.62
C PHE A 25 -2.00 -25.92 35.32
N CYS A 26 -1.38 -27.10 35.38
CA CYS A 26 0.01 -27.28 34.89
C CYS A 26 0.07 -28.23 33.70
N TYR A 27 0.84 -27.85 32.66
CA TYR A 27 1.15 -28.70 31.51
C TYR A 27 2.52 -29.36 31.70
N GLU A 28 2.67 -30.61 31.26
CA GLU A 28 4.00 -31.19 31.08
C GLU A 28 4.69 -30.50 29.90
N ALA A 29 5.88 -29.92 30.13
CA ALA A 29 6.55 -29.09 29.16
C ALA A 29 8.08 -29.11 29.28
N GLU A 30 8.77 -29.21 28.14
CA GLU A 30 10.19 -28.88 28.03
C GLU A 30 10.31 -27.41 27.60
N VAL A 31 10.96 -26.57 28.42
CA VAL A 31 11.08 -25.13 28.18
C VAL A 31 12.53 -24.74 27.92
N THR A 32 12.77 -24.02 26.83
CA THR A 32 14.07 -23.48 26.45
C THR A 32 14.00 -21.96 26.33
N ASP A 33 14.89 -21.24 27.02
CA ASP A 33 15.05 -19.80 26.83
C ASP A 33 15.76 -19.51 25.50
N ILE A 34 15.06 -18.80 24.61
CA ILE A 34 15.56 -18.39 23.29
C ILE A 34 15.64 -16.87 23.17
N SER A 35 15.78 -16.14 24.29
CA SER A 35 15.85 -14.67 24.30
C SER A 35 17.06 -14.11 23.54
N GLY A 36 16.91 -12.85 23.07
CA GLY A 36 17.96 -12.11 22.35
C GLY A 36 18.43 -12.80 21.06
N SER A 37 19.76 -12.91 20.89
CA SER A 37 20.38 -13.45 19.67
C SER A 37 20.05 -14.92 19.38
N LYS A 38 19.52 -15.65 20.37
CA LYS A 38 19.08 -17.05 20.24
C LYS A 38 17.76 -17.21 19.49
N TYR A 39 16.92 -16.17 19.46
CA TYR A 39 15.55 -16.27 18.92
C TYR A 39 15.55 -16.64 17.43
N PHE A 40 16.27 -15.87 16.62
CA PHE A 40 16.30 -16.06 15.16
C PHE A 40 16.75 -17.47 14.75
N PRO A 41 17.91 -18.01 15.20
CA PRO A 41 18.32 -19.36 14.80
C PRO A 41 17.34 -20.43 15.28
N ALA A 42 16.81 -20.33 16.51
CA ALA A 42 15.87 -21.31 17.06
C ALA A 42 14.54 -21.34 16.28
N VAL A 43 13.97 -20.17 15.99
CA VAL A 43 12.72 -20.05 15.22
C VAL A 43 12.92 -20.53 13.79
N LYS A 44 14.02 -20.11 13.14
CA LYS A 44 14.34 -20.55 11.77
C LYS A 44 14.46 -22.07 11.69
N GLU A 45 15.16 -22.69 12.65
CA GLU A 45 15.30 -24.14 12.72
C GLU A 45 13.95 -24.83 12.91
N ALA A 46 13.15 -24.37 13.87
CA ALA A 46 11.83 -24.95 14.14
C ALA A 46 10.89 -24.88 12.92
N LEU A 47 10.83 -23.73 12.22
CA LEU A 47 10.06 -23.59 10.99
C LEU A 47 10.57 -24.49 9.85
N SER A 48 11.89 -24.64 9.73
CA SER A 48 12.49 -25.48 8.69
C SER A 48 12.21 -26.97 8.89
N LYS A 49 12.02 -27.40 10.16
CA LYS A 49 11.73 -28.78 10.56
C LYS A 49 10.25 -29.10 10.70
N ALA A 50 9.35 -28.13 10.52
CA ALA A 50 7.91 -28.34 10.60
C ALA A 50 7.44 -29.35 9.53
N GLU A 51 6.57 -30.27 9.94
CA GLU A 51 6.09 -31.40 9.11
C GLU A 51 4.58 -31.33 8.81
N GLU A 52 3.75 -30.88 9.75
CA GLU A 52 2.29 -30.95 9.64
C GLU A 52 1.64 -29.56 9.54
N SER A 53 1.94 -28.66 10.48
CA SER A 53 1.28 -27.35 10.57
C SER A 53 2.13 -26.27 11.20
N ILE A 54 1.92 -25.03 10.75
CA ILE A 54 2.47 -23.82 11.36
C ILE A 54 1.34 -22.81 11.51
N TYR A 55 1.09 -22.37 12.74
CA TYR A 55 0.18 -21.28 13.05
C TYR A 55 0.95 -20.12 13.66
N LEU A 56 0.98 -18.99 12.95
CA LEU A 56 1.72 -17.79 13.35
C LEU A 56 0.74 -16.67 13.70
N VAL A 57 0.88 -16.10 14.89
CA VAL A 57 0.22 -14.84 15.26
C VAL A 57 1.30 -13.81 15.52
N MET A 58 1.29 -12.74 14.74
CA MET A 58 2.37 -11.75 14.79
C MET A 58 1.86 -10.33 14.76
N TYR A 59 2.23 -9.57 15.79
CA TYR A 59 1.91 -8.15 15.88
C TYR A 59 2.52 -7.33 14.73
N ILE A 60 3.81 -7.51 14.42
CA ILE A 60 4.48 -6.82 13.30
C ILE A 60 5.47 -7.76 12.59
N ILE A 61 5.37 -7.83 11.26
CA ILE A 61 6.40 -8.38 10.36
C ILE A 61 6.83 -7.32 9.35
N GLU A 62 8.06 -6.83 9.44
CA GLU A 62 8.61 -5.85 8.50
C GLU A 62 9.65 -6.48 7.58
N LEU A 63 9.31 -6.56 6.29
CA LEU A 63 10.21 -7.05 5.26
C LEU A 63 11.05 -5.92 4.66
N SER A 64 12.36 -6.20 4.52
CA SER A 64 13.30 -5.33 3.82
C SER A 64 13.30 -5.64 2.33
N LEU A 65 13.26 -4.60 1.49
CA LEU A 65 13.43 -4.72 0.03
C LEU A 65 14.90 -4.76 -0.39
N TYR A 66 15.80 -4.21 0.43
CA TYR A 66 17.21 -4.01 0.08
C TYR A 66 18.13 -5.02 0.76
N LYS A 67 17.70 -5.57 1.90
CA LYS A 67 18.38 -6.64 2.62
C LYS A 67 17.57 -7.93 2.44
N GLU A 68 17.65 -8.55 1.27
CA GLU A 68 16.96 -9.83 1.00
C GLU A 68 17.29 -10.90 2.05
N LYS A 69 18.50 -10.85 2.63
CA LYS A 69 18.96 -11.75 3.70
C LYS A 69 18.67 -11.23 5.12
N SER A 70 17.76 -10.27 5.29
CA SER A 70 17.34 -9.83 6.63
C SER A 70 16.70 -10.99 7.39
N LYS A 71 16.81 -10.98 8.73
CA LYS A 71 16.23 -12.02 9.58
C LYS A 71 14.72 -12.19 9.35
N ALA A 72 13.97 -11.09 9.23
CA ALA A 72 12.52 -11.13 8.97
C ALA A 72 12.20 -11.77 7.61
N ASN A 73 12.91 -11.37 6.54
CA ASN A 73 12.76 -11.97 5.21
C ASN A 73 13.03 -13.48 5.25
N LEU A 74 14.13 -13.89 5.89
CA LEU A 74 14.49 -15.29 5.98
C LEU A 74 13.46 -16.13 6.75
N LEU A 75 12.83 -15.60 7.81
CA LEU A 75 11.77 -16.31 8.52
C LEU A 75 10.49 -16.44 7.67
N VAL A 76 10.12 -15.40 6.91
CA VAL A 76 9.00 -15.49 5.95
C VAL A 76 9.30 -16.48 4.83
N ASP A 77 10.54 -16.52 4.34
CA ASP A 77 10.95 -17.53 3.35
C ASP A 77 10.82 -18.95 3.89
N GLU A 78 11.14 -19.20 5.17
CA GLU A 78 10.93 -20.53 5.77
C GLU A 78 9.44 -20.92 5.86
N LEU A 79 8.53 -19.97 6.09
CA LEU A 79 7.08 -20.23 6.01
C LEU A 79 6.66 -20.63 4.59
N ILE A 80 7.17 -19.92 3.59
CA ILE A 80 6.90 -20.21 2.17
C ILE A 80 7.45 -21.58 1.80
N LYS A 81 8.69 -21.90 2.21
CA LYS A 81 9.28 -23.23 2.01
C LYS A 81 8.46 -24.31 2.71
N ALA A 82 7.99 -24.09 3.93
CA ALA A 82 7.12 -25.04 4.63
C ALA A 82 5.82 -25.29 3.84
N LYS A 83 5.17 -24.23 3.35
CA LYS A 83 3.99 -24.36 2.49
C LYS A 83 4.29 -25.17 1.23
N MET A 84 5.44 -24.96 0.60
CA MET A 84 5.88 -25.72 -0.57
C MET A 84 6.14 -27.21 -0.26
N ARG A 85 6.56 -27.54 0.97
CA ARG A 85 6.67 -28.94 1.44
C ARG A 85 5.31 -29.59 1.73
N GLY A 86 4.22 -28.84 1.70
CA GLY A 86 2.86 -29.33 1.98
C GLY A 86 2.37 -29.09 3.41
N VAL A 87 3.16 -28.40 4.25
CA VAL A 87 2.78 -28.02 5.62
C VAL A 87 1.58 -27.06 5.57
N ASP A 88 0.59 -27.23 6.46
CA ASP A 88 -0.52 -26.29 6.57
C ASP A 88 -0.08 -25.03 7.33
N VAL A 89 0.09 -23.93 6.60
CA VAL A 89 0.54 -22.65 7.15
C VAL A 89 -0.62 -21.67 7.23
N GLU A 90 -0.85 -21.13 8.42
CA GLU A 90 -1.83 -20.09 8.71
C GLU A 90 -1.19 -18.95 9.50
N VAL A 91 -1.47 -17.71 9.10
CA VAL A 91 -0.87 -16.50 9.66
C VAL A 91 -1.94 -15.46 9.98
N ILE A 92 -1.94 -14.95 11.20
CA ILE A 92 -2.74 -13.80 11.63
C ILE A 92 -1.82 -12.63 11.95
N LEU A 93 -2.11 -11.47 11.34
CA LEU A 93 -1.38 -10.22 11.51
C LEU A 93 -2.24 -9.19 12.23
N ASP A 94 -1.64 -8.40 13.11
CA ASP A 94 -2.32 -7.25 13.73
C ASP A 94 -2.39 -6.08 12.74
N GLN A 95 -3.53 -5.40 12.66
CA GLN A 95 -3.71 -4.21 11.80
C GLN A 95 -2.92 -2.97 12.27
N ASN A 96 -2.37 -3.03 13.48
CA ASN A 96 -1.63 -1.98 14.18
C ASN A 96 -2.43 -0.68 14.30
N VAL A 97 -3.71 -0.81 14.65
CA VAL A 97 -4.63 0.32 14.73
C VAL A 97 -4.38 1.12 16.01
N ASP A 98 -4.33 2.45 15.95
CA ASP A 98 -4.08 3.27 17.15
C ASP A 98 -5.40 3.61 17.89
N PHE A 99 -5.75 2.85 18.95
CA PHE A 99 -6.96 3.12 19.75
C PHE A 99 -6.67 3.92 21.02
N VAL A 100 -5.43 3.92 21.52
CA VAL A 100 -5.08 4.44 22.86
C VAL A 100 -5.21 5.96 22.93
N HIS A 101 -5.16 6.67 21.80
CA HIS A 101 -5.24 8.13 21.75
C HIS A 101 -6.54 8.64 21.10
N ARG A 102 -7.54 7.78 20.83
CA ARG A 102 -8.71 8.15 20.01
C ARG A 102 -10.01 7.58 20.57
N ARG A 103 -10.92 8.47 20.97
CA ARG A 103 -12.15 8.15 21.73
C ARG A 103 -13.28 7.59 20.85
N HIS A 104 -13.24 7.78 19.53
CA HIS A 104 -14.28 7.30 18.61
C HIS A 104 -13.77 6.28 17.60
N ARG A 105 -14.54 5.21 17.36
CA ARG A 105 -14.25 4.13 16.39
C ARG A 105 -14.04 4.63 14.96
N SER A 106 -14.62 5.77 14.61
CA SER A 106 -14.44 6.45 13.31
C SER A 106 -13.05 7.08 13.13
N GLU A 107 -12.28 7.22 14.22
CA GLU A 107 -10.95 7.83 14.21
C GLU A 107 -9.83 6.79 14.20
N TRP A 108 -10.17 5.51 14.34
CA TRP A 108 -9.23 4.39 14.35
C TRP A 108 -8.57 4.22 12.98
N GLN A 109 -7.24 4.23 12.94
CA GLN A 109 -6.45 4.09 11.72
C GLN A 109 -5.53 2.87 11.82
N ALA A 110 -5.76 1.88 10.97
CA ALA A 110 -4.84 0.76 10.77
C ALA A 110 -3.53 1.27 10.14
N LYS A 111 -2.39 1.03 10.80
CA LYS A 111 -1.05 1.37 10.25
C LYS A 111 -0.54 0.28 9.29
N ILE A 112 -1.05 -0.95 9.42
CA ILE A 112 -0.79 -2.11 8.56
C ILE A 112 0.70 -2.31 8.25
N ARG A 113 1.53 -2.37 9.28
CA ARG A 113 2.99 -2.45 9.12
C ARG A 113 3.43 -3.75 8.44
N SER A 114 2.60 -4.79 8.51
CA SER A 114 2.87 -6.11 7.95
C SER A 114 2.44 -6.31 6.50
N MET A 115 2.09 -5.24 5.77
CA MET A 115 1.56 -5.31 4.39
C MET A 115 2.44 -6.13 3.42
N ARG A 116 3.75 -5.91 3.42
CA ARG A 116 4.66 -6.64 2.52
C ARG A 116 4.68 -8.13 2.83
N ALA A 117 4.70 -8.49 4.12
CA ALA A 117 4.63 -9.88 4.54
C ALA A 117 3.29 -10.51 4.14
N TYR A 118 2.18 -9.79 4.36
CA TYR A 118 0.85 -10.21 3.90
C TYR A 118 0.84 -10.54 2.41
N LYS A 119 1.28 -9.61 1.55
CA LYS A 119 1.31 -9.82 0.09
C LYS A 119 2.21 -10.99 -0.30
N SER A 120 3.41 -11.10 0.29
CA SER A 120 4.35 -12.19 0.01
C SER A 120 3.76 -13.57 0.35
N LEU A 121 3.20 -13.71 1.56
CA LEU A 121 2.57 -14.95 2.03
C LEU A 121 1.32 -15.29 1.19
N LYS A 122 0.48 -14.29 0.88
CA LYS A 122 -0.71 -14.48 0.05
C LYS A 122 -0.35 -14.96 -1.36
N ASN A 123 0.67 -14.37 -1.97
CA ASN A 123 1.17 -14.77 -3.30
C ASN A 123 1.69 -16.23 -3.30
N ALA A 124 2.27 -16.67 -2.18
CA ALA A 124 2.66 -18.06 -1.95
C ALA A 124 1.48 -19.01 -1.61
N ARG A 125 0.23 -18.52 -1.70
CA ARG A 125 -1.00 -19.26 -1.38
C ARG A 125 -1.08 -19.75 0.07
N ILE A 126 -0.47 -19.01 1.00
CA ILE A 126 -0.61 -19.23 2.44
C ILE A 126 -1.90 -18.58 2.94
N LYS A 127 -2.58 -19.21 3.91
CA LYS A 127 -3.73 -18.62 4.59
C LYS A 127 -3.22 -17.48 5.47
N VAL A 128 -3.45 -16.24 5.08
CA VAL A 128 -2.98 -15.06 5.81
C VAL A 128 -4.13 -14.06 5.96
N TYR A 129 -4.30 -13.56 7.19
CA TYR A 129 -5.41 -12.69 7.58
C TYR A 129 -4.92 -11.54 8.45
N TYR A 130 -5.70 -10.47 8.50
CA TYR A 130 -5.59 -9.47 9.56
C TYR A 130 -6.67 -9.69 10.62
N ASP A 131 -6.37 -9.35 11.87
CA ASP A 131 -7.34 -9.31 12.96
C ASP A 131 -8.39 -8.20 12.78
N GLU A 132 -9.49 -8.24 13.54
CA GLU A 132 -10.49 -7.17 13.52
C GLU A 132 -9.95 -5.88 14.18
N PRO A 133 -10.35 -4.69 13.69
CA PRO A 133 -9.80 -3.42 14.17
C PRO A 133 -10.37 -3.00 15.54
N THR A 134 -10.95 -3.89 16.35
CA THR A 134 -11.54 -3.57 17.67
C THR A 134 -10.72 -4.02 18.86
N ARG A 135 -9.72 -4.88 18.65
CA ARG A 135 -8.91 -5.43 19.73
C ARG A 135 -7.54 -5.81 19.19
N TYR A 136 -6.48 -5.38 19.89
CA TYR A 136 -5.12 -5.75 19.49
C TYR A 136 -4.90 -7.26 19.61
N THR A 137 -4.44 -7.85 18.53
CA THR A 137 -3.70 -9.11 18.54
C THR A 137 -2.21 -8.81 18.77
N HIS A 138 -1.88 -8.34 19.98
CA HIS A 138 -0.50 -7.97 20.36
C HIS A 138 0.43 -9.18 20.62
N ALA A 139 0.06 -10.36 20.16
CA ALA A 139 0.83 -11.59 20.35
C ALA A 139 2.02 -11.68 19.37
N LYS A 140 3.09 -12.34 19.81
CA LYS A 140 4.17 -12.83 18.95
C LYS A 140 4.37 -14.30 19.28
N ALA A 141 3.64 -15.13 18.57
CA ALA A 141 3.45 -16.52 18.92
C ALA A 141 3.51 -17.41 17.69
N ILE A 142 4.12 -18.57 17.84
CA ILE A 142 4.23 -19.58 16.78
C ILE A 142 3.87 -20.93 17.38
N ILE A 143 2.93 -21.64 16.77
CA ILE A 143 2.59 -23.01 17.11
C ILE A 143 2.97 -23.88 15.92
N ILE A 144 3.80 -24.89 16.16
CA ILE A 144 4.30 -25.79 15.13
C ILE A 144 3.92 -27.22 15.50
N ASP A 145 3.31 -27.93 14.56
CA ASP A 145 2.91 -29.34 14.63
C ASP A 145 2.12 -29.68 15.90
N LYS A 146 1.30 -28.73 16.38
CA LYS A 146 0.52 -28.80 17.63
C LYS A 146 1.33 -29.32 18.83
N ARG A 147 2.62 -28.99 18.87
CA ARG A 147 3.57 -29.51 19.87
C ARG A 147 4.56 -28.46 20.34
N ILE A 148 5.08 -27.65 19.43
CA ILE A 148 6.05 -26.62 19.75
C ILE A 148 5.31 -25.29 19.82
N VAL A 149 5.49 -24.58 20.93
CA VAL A 149 4.99 -23.24 21.16
C VAL A 149 6.18 -22.32 21.33
N ILE A 150 6.29 -21.30 20.49
CA ILE A 150 7.23 -20.20 20.67
C ILE A 150 6.42 -18.98 21.09
N LEU A 151 6.76 -18.39 22.22
CA LEU A 151 6.10 -17.22 22.78
C LEU A 151 7.12 -16.20 23.27
N GLY A 152 6.84 -14.92 23.06
CA GLY A 152 7.68 -13.87 23.61
C GLY A 152 7.31 -12.46 23.17
N SER A 153 8.27 -11.55 23.31
CA SER A 153 8.12 -10.13 22.99
C SER A 153 8.65 -9.75 21.60
N ALA A 154 9.44 -10.61 20.95
CA ALA A 154 10.10 -10.31 19.69
C ALA A 154 9.11 -10.24 18.50
N ASN A 155 8.96 -9.04 17.92
CA ASN A 155 8.37 -8.87 16.59
C ASN A 155 9.36 -9.32 15.51
N TRP A 156 8.89 -9.52 14.27
CA TRP A 156 9.79 -9.78 13.14
C TRP A 156 10.18 -8.46 12.47
N THR A 157 11.00 -7.66 13.16
CA THR A 157 11.54 -6.38 12.67
C THR A 157 13.04 -6.29 12.94
N GLU A 158 13.78 -5.49 12.16
CA GLU A 158 15.23 -5.29 12.37
C GLU A 158 15.52 -4.75 13.78
N ALA A 159 14.70 -3.84 14.27
CA ALA A 159 14.84 -3.31 15.63
C ALA A 159 14.69 -4.41 16.70
N ALA A 160 13.67 -5.27 16.60
CA ALA A 160 13.46 -6.34 17.57
C ALA A 160 14.60 -7.38 17.55
N PHE A 161 15.19 -7.63 16.38
CA PHE A 161 16.29 -8.60 16.27
C PHE A 161 17.66 -8.06 16.71
N ASP A 162 17.94 -6.78 16.47
CA ASP A 162 19.31 -6.24 16.57
C ASP A 162 19.46 -5.09 17.57
N LYS A 163 18.37 -4.43 17.99
CA LYS A 163 18.40 -3.21 18.81
C LYS A 163 17.62 -3.32 20.13
N SER A 164 16.60 -4.17 20.19
CA SER A 164 15.78 -4.36 21.38
C SER A 164 16.30 -5.49 22.28
N ILE A 165 16.04 -5.37 23.58
CA ILE A 165 16.18 -6.50 24.52
C ILE A 165 14.85 -7.24 24.54
N GLU A 166 14.80 -8.40 23.90
CA GLU A 166 13.59 -9.21 23.78
C GLU A 166 13.69 -10.51 24.59
N ALA A 167 12.59 -10.90 25.23
CA ALA A 167 12.46 -12.16 25.96
C ALA A 167 11.56 -13.14 25.20
N SER A 168 11.99 -14.40 25.08
CA SER A 168 11.21 -15.43 24.37
C SER A 168 11.56 -16.84 24.83
N VAL A 169 10.57 -17.73 24.80
CA VAL A 169 10.71 -19.14 25.17
C VAL A 169 10.20 -20.04 24.05
N LEU A 170 10.86 -21.18 23.88
CA LEU A 170 10.38 -22.31 23.10
C LEU A 170 9.93 -23.39 24.08
N ILE A 171 8.68 -23.83 23.94
CA ILE A 171 8.03 -24.78 24.83
C ILE A 171 7.58 -25.98 24.00
N LYS A 172 7.96 -27.20 24.40
CA LYS A 172 7.44 -28.42 23.79
C LYS A 172 6.39 -29.03 24.70
N SER A 173 5.12 -28.89 24.33
CA SER A 173 3.96 -29.45 25.04
C SER A 173 2.76 -29.47 24.10
N ARG A 174 2.14 -30.65 23.90
CA ARG A 174 0.97 -30.80 23.03
C ARG A 174 -0.27 -30.14 23.62
N GLU A 175 -0.51 -30.37 24.90
CA GLU A 175 -1.66 -29.82 25.63
C GLU A 175 -1.63 -28.28 25.60
N LEU A 176 -0.48 -27.67 25.91
CA LEU A 176 -0.33 -26.22 25.83
C LEU A 176 -0.50 -25.69 24.40
N ALA A 177 0.04 -26.40 23.40
CA ALA A 177 -0.09 -26.00 22.01
C ALA A 177 -1.55 -26.01 21.54
N ASP A 178 -2.31 -27.03 21.91
CA ASP A 178 -3.73 -27.15 21.59
C ASP A 178 -4.57 -26.06 22.28
N ASP A 179 -4.29 -25.75 23.55
CA ASP A 179 -5.01 -24.71 24.29
C ASP A 179 -4.72 -23.30 23.76
N ILE A 180 -3.45 -22.98 23.48
CA ILE A 180 -3.08 -21.69 22.87
C ILE A 180 -3.66 -21.57 21.47
N LEU A 181 -3.58 -22.63 20.66
CA LEU A 181 -4.15 -22.62 19.31
C LEU A 181 -5.67 -22.43 19.36
N SER A 182 -6.36 -23.10 20.27
CA SER A 182 -7.80 -22.95 20.48
C SER A 182 -8.16 -21.52 20.88
N TYR A 183 -7.36 -20.91 21.76
CA TYR A 183 -7.53 -19.50 22.11
C TYR A 183 -7.30 -18.58 20.91
N PHE A 184 -6.24 -18.78 20.12
CA PHE A 184 -5.99 -17.94 18.95
C PHE A 184 -7.01 -18.12 17.83
N LYS A 185 -7.64 -19.28 17.70
CA LYS A 185 -8.78 -19.45 16.78
C LYS A 185 -10.02 -18.62 17.15
N THR A 186 -10.03 -18.01 18.34
CA THR A 186 -11.08 -17.05 18.73
C THR A 186 -10.81 -15.63 18.20
N ILE A 187 -9.62 -15.37 17.65
CA ILE A 187 -9.29 -14.09 17.01
C ILE A 187 -10.20 -13.92 15.80
N LYS A 188 -11.00 -12.85 15.81
CA LYS A 188 -11.84 -12.48 14.68
C LYS A 188 -10.99 -11.87 13.59
N ILE A 189 -11.22 -12.30 12.36
CA ILE A 189 -10.54 -11.78 11.17
C ILE A 189 -11.34 -10.67 10.52
N ASP A 190 -10.66 -9.70 9.93
CA ASP A 190 -11.29 -8.66 9.12
C ASP A 190 -11.44 -9.14 7.67
N GLU A 191 -12.62 -9.67 7.34
CA GLU A 191 -12.97 -10.11 5.98
C GLU A 191 -13.04 -8.96 4.95
N GLY A 192 -13.15 -7.71 5.43
CA GLY A 192 -13.18 -6.51 4.60
C GLY A 192 -11.80 -5.94 4.31
N ILE A 193 -10.75 -6.40 4.99
CA ILE A 193 -9.43 -5.79 4.95
C ILE A 193 -8.85 -5.78 3.54
N GLU A 194 -9.09 -6.80 2.72
CA GLU A 194 -8.58 -6.85 1.34
C GLU A 194 -9.03 -5.64 0.51
N LYS A 195 -10.27 -5.16 0.73
CA LYS A 195 -10.78 -3.94 0.09
C LYS A 195 -10.03 -2.68 0.54
N TYR A 196 -9.42 -2.68 1.72
CA TYR A 196 -8.58 -1.60 2.24
C TYR A 196 -7.10 -1.79 1.85
N LEU A 197 -6.57 -3.02 1.84
CA LEU A 197 -5.19 -3.35 1.44
C LEU A 197 -4.95 -3.11 -0.04
N GLU A 198 -5.99 -3.26 -0.87
CA GLU A 198 -5.99 -2.78 -2.25
C GLU A 198 -5.50 -1.31 -2.31
N PHE A 199 -5.85 -0.45 -1.36
CA PHE A 199 -5.43 0.95 -1.36
C PHE A 199 -4.04 1.23 -0.74
N ILE A 200 -3.42 0.26 -0.05
CA ILE A 200 -2.21 0.50 0.75
C ILE A 200 -1.14 -0.52 0.35
N GLY A 201 -0.22 -0.14 -0.53
CA GLY A 201 1.03 -0.87 -0.76
C GLY A 201 2.16 -0.37 0.14
N PRO A 202 3.34 -1.00 0.14
CA PRO A 202 4.51 -0.35 0.68
C PRO A 202 4.73 1.00 -0.02
N SER A 203 5.27 1.97 0.70
CA SER A 203 5.36 3.33 0.19
C SER A 203 6.61 4.07 0.64
N THR A 204 7.13 4.93 -0.23
CA THR A 204 8.12 5.95 0.12
C THR A 204 7.45 7.07 0.91
N SER A 205 7.94 7.37 2.11
CA SER A 205 7.47 8.52 2.89
C SER A 205 7.87 9.83 2.22
N ILE A 206 6.89 10.66 1.89
CA ILE A 206 7.08 12.00 1.35
C ILE A 206 6.56 13.01 2.38
N ALA A 207 7.42 13.93 2.82
CA ALA A 207 7.00 15.00 3.73
C ALA A 207 6.10 16.00 2.99
N TRP A 208 5.13 16.56 3.70
CA TRP A 208 4.31 17.64 3.18
C TRP A 208 5.15 18.86 2.80
N GLU A 209 6.19 19.16 3.57
CA GLU A 209 7.10 20.29 3.34
C GLU A 209 7.74 20.25 1.94
N PHE A 210 8.13 19.06 1.44
CA PHE A 210 8.65 18.93 0.08
C PHE A 210 7.64 19.40 -0.98
N LEU A 211 6.35 19.14 -0.73
CA LEU A 211 5.25 19.42 -1.65
C LEU A 211 4.71 20.86 -1.51
N GLU A 212 4.71 21.43 -0.31
CA GLU A 212 4.14 22.76 0.00
C GLU A 212 5.14 23.91 -0.17
N ASN A 213 6.42 23.67 0.15
CA ASN A 213 7.43 24.72 0.13
C ASN A 213 7.61 25.27 -1.29
N ARG A 214 7.35 26.58 -1.47
CA ARG A 214 7.48 27.31 -2.74
C ARG A 214 8.86 27.20 -3.39
N GLY A 215 9.89 26.88 -2.62
CA GLY A 215 11.27 26.66 -3.06
C GLY A 215 11.58 25.26 -3.59
N LEU A 216 10.74 24.26 -3.31
CA LEU A 216 10.98 22.83 -3.57
C LEU A 216 10.15 22.30 -4.74
N ALA A 217 9.28 21.29 -4.55
CA ALA A 217 8.52 20.69 -5.64
C ALA A 217 7.67 21.69 -6.44
N PRO A 218 6.96 22.66 -5.82
CA PRO A 218 6.30 23.74 -6.56
C PRO A 218 7.23 24.54 -7.47
N ARG A 219 8.46 24.86 -7.02
CA ARG A 219 9.46 25.55 -7.84
C ARG A 219 9.89 24.68 -9.03
N MET A 220 10.08 23.38 -8.81
CA MET A 220 10.46 22.45 -9.86
C MET A 220 9.37 22.41 -10.93
N VAL A 221 8.09 22.30 -10.55
CA VAL A 221 6.95 22.33 -11.48
C VAL A 221 6.90 23.64 -12.27
N ASN A 222 6.96 24.78 -11.58
CA ASN A 222 6.91 26.10 -12.22
C ASN A 222 8.09 26.40 -13.14
N LYS A 223 9.23 25.73 -12.93
CA LYS A 223 10.44 25.87 -13.77
C LYS A 223 10.63 24.69 -14.73
N HIS A 224 9.64 23.81 -14.87
CA HIS A 224 9.70 22.61 -15.71
C HIS A 224 10.93 21.73 -15.43
N ASP A 225 11.39 21.66 -14.18
CA ASP A 225 12.57 20.91 -13.76
C ASP A 225 12.23 19.48 -13.32
N GLU A 226 11.55 18.75 -14.21
CA GLU A 226 11.01 17.41 -13.96
C GLU A 226 12.09 16.40 -13.54
N ARG A 227 13.27 16.43 -14.17
CA ARG A 227 14.36 15.51 -13.83
C ARG A 227 14.85 15.69 -12.40
N SER A 228 14.88 16.92 -11.87
CA SER A 228 15.25 17.14 -10.46
C SER A 228 14.20 16.55 -9.53
N PHE A 229 12.93 16.74 -9.85
CA PHE A 229 11.82 16.15 -9.10
C PHE A 229 11.88 14.62 -9.10
N ASP A 230 12.00 14.00 -10.28
CA ASP A 230 12.05 12.55 -10.41
C ASP A 230 13.28 11.95 -9.72
N VAL A 231 14.46 12.54 -9.90
CA VAL A 231 15.69 12.06 -9.24
C VAL A 231 15.57 12.20 -7.73
N TYR A 232 14.97 13.26 -7.21
CA TYR A 232 14.79 13.38 -5.77
C TYR A 232 13.84 12.32 -5.20
N LEU A 233 12.72 12.03 -5.88
CA LEU A 233 11.84 10.92 -5.50
C LEU A 233 12.57 9.57 -5.56
N PHE A 234 13.45 9.36 -6.54
CA PHE A 234 14.29 8.17 -6.61
C PHE A 234 15.25 8.07 -5.42
N LEU A 235 15.85 9.17 -4.99
CA LEU A 235 16.73 9.19 -3.82
C LEU A 235 15.94 8.85 -2.54
N LEU A 236 14.76 9.45 -2.35
CA LEU A 236 13.88 9.14 -1.21
C LEU A 236 13.46 7.67 -1.21
N LYS A 237 13.12 7.12 -2.38
CA LYS A 237 12.76 5.70 -2.53
C LYS A 237 13.90 4.77 -2.11
N ASN A 238 15.15 5.13 -2.40
CA ASN A 238 16.33 4.29 -2.13
C ASN A 238 17.07 4.65 -0.84
N PHE A 239 16.55 5.59 -0.05
CA PHE A 239 17.06 5.88 1.28
C PHE A 239 16.48 4.89 2.28
N ASP A 240 17.33 4.33 3.14
CA ASP A 240 16.97 3.29 4.11
C ASP A 240 16.75 3.83 5.53
N GLY A 241 16.85 5.15 5.73
CA GLY A 241 16.68 5.78 7.04
C GLY A 241 17.91 5.75 7.93
N ASN A 242 19.10 5.47 7.40
CA ASN A 242 20.33 5.51 8.21
C ASN A 242 20.55 6.89 8.85
N PRO A 243 21.09 6.93 10.09
CA PRO A 243 21.29 8.18 10.83
C PRO A 243 22.31 9.12 10.18
N GLU A 244 23.16 8.64 9.28
CA GLU A 244 24.07 9.48 8.50
C GLU A 244 23.39 10.21 7.34
N GLY A 245 22.13 9.88 7.01
CA GLY A 245 21.40 10.45 5.89
C GLY A 245 21.98 10.08 4.52
N LYS A 246 22.79 9.02 4.42
CA LYS A 246 23.63 8.73 3.25
C LYS A 246 23.09 7.60 2.39
N LEU A 247 23.23 7.70 1.08
CA LEU A 247 23.04 6.56 0.19
C LEU A 247 24.06 6.53 -0.93
N MET A 248 24.34 5.34 -1.43
CA MET A 248 25.19 5.14 -2.60
C MET A 248 24.36 5.27 -3.88
N LEU A 249 24.76 6.18 -4.76
CA LEU A 249 24.06 6.44 -6.01
C LEU A 249 24.71 5.69 -7.17
N PHE A 250 23.97 4.73 -7.72
CA PHE A 250 24.32 4.03 -8.95
C PHE A 250 23.78 4.78 -10.16
N TYR A 251 24.65 5.40 -10.96
CA TYR A 251 24.21 6.23 -12.10
C TYR A 251 23.39 5.43 -13.13
N ASP A 252 23.73 4.16 -13.34
CA ASP A 252 23.06 3.30 -14.30
C ASP A 252 21.62 3.00 -13.87
N GLN A 253 21.37 2.87 -12.55
CA GLN A 253 20.02 2.70 -12.01
C GLN A 253 19.19 3.98 -12.17
N VAL A 254 19.78 5.15 -11.89
CA VAL A 254 19.11 6.44 -12.12
C VAL A 254 18.78 6.62 -13.60
N ALA A 255 19.70 6.25 -14.51
CA ALA A 255 19.46 6.33 -15.95
C ALA A 255 18.32 5.42 -16.41
N LYS A 256 18.23 4.18 -15.88
CA LYS A 256 17.12 3.25 -16.16
C LYS A 256 15.79 3.80 -15.64
N TYR A 257 15.80 4.33 -14.42
CA TYR A 257 14.64 4.98 -13.80
C TYR A 257 14.13 6.17 -14.64
N LEU A 258 15.04 7.01 -15.14
CA LEU A 258 14.73 8.15 -15.99
C LEU A 258 14.41 7.78 -17.46
N GLY A 259 14.56 6.51 -17.86
CA GLY A 259 14.34 6.09 -19.25
C GLY A 259 15.38 6.64 -20.24
N ILE A 260 16.59 6.96 -19.76
CA ILE A 260 17.70 7.47 -20.59
C ILE A 260 18.89 6.52 -20.62
N TYR A 261 18.74 5.30 -20.10
CA TYR A 261 19.80 4.28 -20.15
C TYR A 261 19.94 3.70 -21.55
N GLU A 262 18.82 3.35 -22.18
CA GLU A 262 18.79 2.86 -23.55
C GLU A 262 18.92 4.03 -24.53
N GLY A 263 19.84 3.89 -25.49
CA GLY A 263 20.05 4.87 -26.57
C GLY A 263 20.94 6.08 -26.21
N TRP A 264 21.39 6.22 -24.96
CA TRP A 264 22.39 7.23 -24.59
C TRP A 264 23.73 6.58 -24.32
N ASP A 265 24.80 7.26 -24.72
CA ASP A 265 26.14 6.91 -24.27
C ASP A 265 26.28 7.06 -22.74
N ARG A 266 27.10 6.20 -22.12
CA ARG A 266 27.32 6.16 -20.67
C ARG A 266 27.84 7.48 -20.11
N ILE A 267 28.74 8.14 -20.84
CA ILE A 267 29.28 9.44 -20.43
C ILE A 267 28.18 10.50 -20.53
N ALA A 268 27.34 10.43 -21.57
CA ALA A 268 26.25 11.37 -21.79
C ALA A 268 25.19 11.34 -20.66
N TYR A 269 24.64 10.17 -20.32
CA TYR A 269 23.63 10.11 -19.26
C TYR A 269 24.25 10.42 -17.88
N ARG A 270 25.49 10.00 -17.60
CA ARG A 270 26.18 10.36 -16.35
C ARG A 270 26.35 11.86 -16.23
N ARG A 271 26.80 12.54 -17.29
CA ARG A 271 26.91 14.01 -17.32
C ARG A 271 25.56 14.67 -17.08
N GLN A 272 24.49 14.13 -17.65
CA GLN A 272 23.13 14.64 -17.46
C GLN A 272 22.65 14.46 -16.01
N ILE A 273 22.88 13.30 -15.39
CA ILE A 273 22.54 13.04 -13.98
C ILE A 273 23.34 13.94 -13.05
N ILE A 274 24.65 14.12 -13.28
CA ILE A 274 25.50 15.03 -12.50
C ILE A 274 24.96 16.47 -12.54
N LYS A 275 24.49 16.95 -13.70
CA LYS A 275 23.85 18.28 -13.81
C LYS A 275 22.60 18.38 -12.93
N VAL A 276 21.82 17.30 -12.81
CA VAL A 276 20.62 17.26 -11.97
C VAL A 276 21.00 17.24 -10.49
N LEU A 277 21.96 16.40 -10.08
CA LEU A 277 22.45 16.35 -8.69
C LEU A 277 23.02 17.69 -8.24
N ARG A 278 23.78 18.39 -9.09
CA ARG A 278 24.27 19.74 -8.80
C ARG A 278 23.13 20.76 -8.64
N LYS A 279 22.01 20.60 -9.35
CA LYS A 279 20.81 21.44 -9.15
C LYS A 279 20.14 21.11 -7.81
N LEU A 280 19.97 19.84 -7.48
CA LEU A 280 19.44 19.40 -6.19
C LEU A 280 20.26 19.94 -5.01
N GLU A 281 21.59 19.92 -5.13
CA GLU A 281 22.50 20.48 -4.13
C GLU A 281 22.44 22.01 -4.08
N LYS A 282 22.77 22.70 -5.17
CA LYS A 282 23.02 24.15 -5.12
C LYS A 282 21.74 24.99 -5.13
N LYS A 283 20.71 24.53 -5.85
CA LYS A 283 19.48 25.31 -6.08
C LYS A 283 18.37 24.94 -5.10
N TYR A 284 18.20 23.65 -4.83
CA TYR A 284 17.13 23.16 -3.96
C TYR A 284 17.60 22.83 -2.55
N LYS A 285 18.93 22.73 -2.32
CA LYS A 285 19.53 22.40 -1.01
C LYS A 285 18.99 21.10 -0.39
N LEU A 286 18.64 20.15 -1.25
CA LEU A 286 18.03 18.88 -0.84
C LEU A 286 19.06 17.78 -0.57
N ILE A 287 20.27 17.94 -1.10
CA ILE A 287 21.33 16.94 -1.01
C ILE A 287 22.70 17.61 -0.89
N LYS A 288 23.65 16.88 -0.30
CA LYS A 288 25.09 17.05 -0.53
C LYS A 288 25.54 15.99 -1.54
N PHE A 289 26.21 16.40 -2.61
CA PHE A 289 26.66 15.51 -3.69
C PHE A 289 28.17 15.31 -3.66
N GLU A 290 28.61 14.08 -3.38
CA GLU A 290 30.03 13.72 -3.26
C GLU A 290 30.43 12.78 -4.41
N PRO A 291 30.81 13.32 -5.59
CA PRO A 291 31.22 12.51 -6.73
C PRO A 291 32.56 11.81 -6.49
N ARG A 292 32.70 10.60 -7.05
CA ARG A 292 33.97 9.86 -7.09
C ARG A 292 34.37 9.60 -8.54
N HIS A 293 35.66 9.80 -8.86
CA HIS A 293 36.15 9.60 -10.23
C HIS A 293 35.94 8.16 -10.68
N ALA A 294 35.24 7.99 -11.82
CA ALA A 294 34.89 6.69 -12.42
C ALA A 294 34.17 5.68 -11.47
N LYS A 295 33.58 6.16 -10.37
CA LYS A 295 32.90 5.33 -9.36
C LYS A 295 31.49 5.87 -9.08
N GLU A 296 30.76 5.14 -8.25
CA GLU A 296 29.47 5.58 -7.73
C GLU A 296 29.64 6.74 -6.75
N ALA A 297 28.65 7.62 -6.71
CA ALA A 297 28.67 8.80 -5.87
C ALA A 297 28.03 8.52 -4.52
N THR A 298 28.47 9.25 -3.50
CA THR A 298 27.76 9.30 -2.22
C THR A 298 26.82 10.49 -2.23
N ILE A 299 25.59 10.28 -1.82
CA ILE A 299 24.59 11.34 -1.63
C ILE A 299 24.28 11.39 -0.14
N THR A 300 24.30 12.59 0.44
CA THR A 300 23.68 12.84 1.76
C THR A 300 22.39 13.60 1.53
N LEU A 301 21.26 13.08 1.99
CA LEU A 301 19.99 13.79 1.99
C LEU A 301 20.01 14.86 3.10
N LEU A 302 19.50 16.05 2.81
CA LEU A 302 19.49 17.17 3.73
C LEU A 302 18.06 17.47 4.22
N ASN A 303 17.95 17.94 5.46
CA ASN A 303 16.69 18.40 6.01
C ASN A 303 16.15 19.61 5.20
N TYR A 304 14.82 19.68 5.02
CA TYR A 304 14.18 20.69 4.18
C TYR A 304 14.30 22.11 4.74
N GLU A 305 14.23 22.26 6.06
CA GLU A 305 14.24 23.55 6.76
C GLU A 305 15.66 23.99 7.12
N ASP A 306 16.47 23.05 7.61
CA ASP A 306 17.87 23.27 7.98
C ASP A 306 18.81 22.38 7.15
N PRO A 307 19.29 22.84 5.98
CA PRO A 307 20.18 22.08 5.12
C PRO A 307 21.56 21.76 5.73
N THR A 308 21.86 22.23 6.94
CA THR A 308 23.07 21.81 7.68
C THR A 308 22.87 20.46 8.38
N ARG A 309 21.62 20.01 8.54
CA ARG A 309 21.26 18.71 9.12
C ARG A 309 20.96 17.67 8.04
N VAL A 310 21.15 16.42 8.41
CA VAL A 310 20.77 15.28 7.58
C VAL A 310 19.26 15.13 7.55
N TYR A 311 18.74 14.58 6.46
CA TYR A 311 17.34 14.21 6.37
C TYR A 311 17.04 13.02 7.27
N GLU A 312 15.99 13.14 8.07
CA GLU A 312 15.40 12.07 8.85
C GLU A 312 14.00 11.80 8.31
N TYR A 313 13.51 10.57 8.50
CA TYR A 313 12.14 10.29 8.11
C TYR A 313 11.18 11.19 8.89
N PRO A 314 10.18 11.78 8.22
CA PRO A 314 9.22 12.64 8.90
C PRO A 314 8.41 11.81 9.91
N GLU A 315 8.39 12.25 11.17
CA GLU A 315 7.56 11.65 12.22
C GLU A 315 6.09 12.09 12.10
N GLU A 316 5.87 13.32 11.61
CA GLU A 316 4.57 13.92 11.38
C GLU A 316 4.49 14.55 9.99
N LEU A 317 3.27 14.88 9.54
CA LEU A 317 3.02 15.58 8.27
C LEU A 317 3.78 14.95 7.09
N TYR A 318 3.51 13.66 6.86
CA TYR A 318 3.95 12.93 5.67
C TYR A 318 2.80 12.14 5.06
N PHE A 319 3.03 11.60 3.87
CA PHE A 319 2.15 10.64 3.22
C PHE A 319 2.98 9.61 2.46
N GLY A 320 2.39 8.44 2.23
CA GLY A 320 3.03 7.37 1.47
C GLY A 320 2.83 7.55 -0.04
N LEU A 321 3.92 7.54 -0.80
CA LEU A 321 3.93 7.31 -2.25
C LEU A 321 4.10 5.82 -2.51
N PRO A 322 3.08 5.09 -3.03
CA PRO A 322 3.17 3.64 -3.23
C PRO A 322 4.38 3.24 -4.09
N ASP A 323 5.05 2.15 -3.71
CA ASP A 323 6.21 1.61 -4.42
C ASP A 323 5.85 1.24 -5.88
N ASP A 324 4.61 0.80 -6.11
CA ASP A 324 4.01 0.54 -7.42
C ASP A 324 4.11 1.74 -8.39
N TYR A 325 4.24 2.98 -7.87
CA TYR A 325 4.50 4.16 -8.70
C TYR A 325 5.83 4.05 -9.45
N PHE A 326 6.83 3.50 -8.77
CA PHE A 326 8.16 3.27 -9.32
C PHE A 326 8.18 1.98 -10.14
N ASP A 327 7.64 0.90 -9.58
CA ASP A 327 7.74 -0.45 -10.15
C ASP A 327 7.01 -0.55 -11.50
N PHE A 328 5.83 0.08 -11.62
CA PHE A 328 5.07 0.12 -12.87
C PHE A 328 5.50 1.28 -13.80
N GLY A 329 6.53 2.04 -13.44
CA GLY A 329 7.08 3.11 -14.28
C GLY A 329 6.14 4.31 -14.46
N TRP A 330 5.23 4.58 -13.52
CA TRP A 330 4.33 5.74 -13.57
C TRP A 330 5.10 7.07 -13.60
N ASN A 331 6.31 7.09 -13.04
CA ASN A 331 7.25 8.19 -13.17
C ASN A 331 7.65 8.52 -14.63
N LYS A 332 7.55 7.59 -15.58
CA LYS A 332 7.83 7.85 -17.00
C LYS A 332 6.57 8.17 -17.80
N ILE A 333 5.42 7.72 -17.31
CA ILE A 333 4.15 7.74 -18.05
C ILE A 333 3.32 8.98 -17.73
N LEU A 334 3.33 9.43 -16.48
CA LEU A 334 2.63 10.65 -16.08
C LEU A 334 3.41 11.87 -16.56
N SER A 335 2.69 12.88 -17.05
CA SER A 335 3.29 14.20 -17.23
C SER A 335 3.68 14.81 -15.89
N PHE A 336 4.65 15.72 -15.88
CA PHE A 336 5.14 16.33 -14.64
C PHE A 336 4.02 16.92 -13.75
N ARG A 337 3.06 17.62 -14.36
CA ARG A 337 1.88 18.14 -13.64
C ARG A 337 1.02 17.04 -13.01
N ALA A 338 0.89 15.89 -13.67
CA ALA A 338 0.11 14.77 -13.18
C ALA A 338 0.83 14.07 -12.03
N LYS A 339 2.17 13.93 -12.10
CA LYS A 339 2.99 13.46 -10.97
C LYS A 339 2.77 14.32 -9.72
N PHE A 340 2.85 15.65 -9.88
CA PHE A 340 2.62 16.59 -8.78
C PHE A 340 1.19 16.49 -8.23
N CYS A 341 0.17 16.42 -9.11
CA CYS A 341 -1.22 16.24 -8.69
C CYS A 341 -1.47 14.88 -8.02
N TYR A 342 -0.71 13.84 -8.38
CA TYR A 342 -0.81 12.53 -7.75
C TYR A 342 -0.31 12.59 -6.31
N LEU A 343 0.83 13.26 -6.07
CA LEU A 343 1.31 13.53 -4.71
C LEU A 343 0.33 14.36 -3.89
N ILE A 344 -0.28 15.42 -4.47
CA ILE A 344 -1.34 16.19 -3.80
C ILE A 344 -2.51 15.29 -3.40
N SER A 345 -2.92 14.40 -4.31
CA SER A 345 -4.04 13.51 -4.08
C SER A 345 -3.74 12.48 -2.97
N LEU A 346 -2.51 11.96 -2.91
CA LEU A 346 -2.05 11.10 -1.82
C LEU A 346 -1.99 11.86 -0.49
N ALA A 347 -1.44 13.08 -0.50
CA ALA A 347 -1.33 13.94 0.68
C ALA A 347 -2.72 14.20 1.30
N TYR A 348 -3.66 14.74 0.52
CA TYR A 348 -5.01 14.99 1.04
C TYR A 348 -5.79 13.72 1.38
N SER A 349 -5.61 12.64 0.61
CA SER A 349 -6.25 11.35 0.95
C SER A 349 -5.76 10.82 2.30
N ASN A 350 -4.50 11.10 2.68
CA ASN A 350 -3.96 10.67 3.97
C ASN A 350 -4.72 11.31 5.15
N ILE A 351 -5.00 12.62 5.04
CA ILE A 351 -5.59 13.44 6.11
C ILE A 351 -7.10 13.69 5.98
N SER A 352 -7.77 13.07 5.00
CA SER A 352 -9.18 13.38 4.74
C SER A 352 -10.13 12.79 5.79
N ASP A 353 -11.10 13.60 6.21
CA ASP A 353 -12.21 13.17 7.07
C ASP A 353 -13.33 12.43 6.31
N THR A 354 -13.32 12.42 4.97
CA THR A 354 -14.39 11.82 4.14
C THR A 354 -13.91 10.64 3.31
N LYS A 355 -12.97 9.84 3.85
CA LYS A 355 -12.41 8.66 3.19
C LYS A 355 -13.52 7.74 2.65
N PRO A 356 -13.33 7.12 1.45
CA PRO A 356 -12.11 7.11 0.64
C PRO A 356 -11.94 8.35 -0.26
N PHE A 357 -12.79 9.37 -0.11
CA PHE A 357 -12.71 10.61 -0.88
C PHE A 357 -12.02 11.72 -0.09
N TRP A 358 -11.47 12.70 -0.79
CA TRP A 358 -11.05 13.98 -0.24
C TRP A 358 -11.59 15.14 -1.08
N SER A 359 -11.78 16.30 -0.46
CA SER A 359 -12.35 17.47 -1.14
C SER A 359 -11.68 18.76 -0.67
N LYS A 360 -11.22 19.57 -1.63
CA LYS A 360 -10.74 20.94 -1.41
C LYS A 360 -11.09 21.80 -2.63
N SER A 361 -11.32 23.09 -2.41
CA SER A 361 -11.53 24.03 -3.51
C SER A 361 -10.22 24.20 -4.30
N LEU A 362 -10.33 24.46 -5.60
CA LEU A 362 -9.15 24.65 -6.44
C LEU A 362 -8.27 25.80 -5.92
N THR A 363 -8.86 26.86 -5.39
CA THR A 363 -8.14 27.99 -4.79
C THR A 363 -7.31 27.54 -3.60
N VAL A 364 -7.88 26.76 -2.67
CA VAL A 364 -7.16 26.23 -1.50
C VAL A 364 -5.99 25.34 -1.92
N ILE A 365 -6.20 24.44 -2.90
CA ILE A 365 -5.11 23.59 -3.43
C ILE A 365 -3.97 24.46 -3.99
N THR A 366 -4.30 25.49 -4.77
CA THR A 366 -3.28 26.35 -5.40
C THR A 366 -2.51 27.19 -4.39
N GLU A 367 -3.16 27.65 -3.32
CA GLU A 367 -2.53 28.46 -2.27
C GLU A 367 -1.61 27.61 -1.40
N GLN A 368 -2.08 26.43 -0.98
CA GLN A 368 -1.36 25.51 -0.09
C GLN A 368 -0.09 24.96 -0.75
N PHE A 369 -0.15 24.49 -1.99
CA PHE A 369 1.00 23.89 -2.67
C PHE A 369 1.84 24.90 -3.45
N GLY A 370 2.16 26.00 -2.80
CA GLY A 370 3.16 26.95 -3.28
C GLY A 370 2.75 27.81 -4.49
N GLY A 371 1.47 28.17 -4.60
CA GLY A 371 0.99 29.12 -5.62
C GLY A 371 0.95 28.54 -7.04
N ILE A 372 0.83 27.22 -7.17
CA ILE A 372 0.76 26.54 -8.47
C ILE A 372 -0.49 26.98 -9.24
N SER A 373 -0.37 27.19 -10.55
CA SER A 373 -1.52 27.69 -11.32
C SER A 373 -2.70 26.70 -11.34
N LYS A 374 -3.92 27.24 -11.37
CA LYS A 374 -5.17 26.47 -11.55
C LYS A 374 -5.11 25.56 -12.79
N HIS A 375 -4.41 26.00 -13.84
CA HIS A 375 -4.24 25.21 -15.07
C HIS A 375 -3.44 23.93 -14.84
N VAL A 376 -2.35 23.99 -14.06
CA VAL A 376 -1.52 22.83 -13.73
C VAL A 376 -2.35 21.79 -12.98
N ILE A 377 -3.06 22.21 -11.93
CA ILE A 377 -3.91 21.32 -11.13
C ILE A 377 -5.02 20.71 -11.99
N TYR A 378 -5.74 21.55 -12.74
CA TYR A 378 -6.83 21.08 -13.61
C TYR A 378 -6.36 20.06 -14.65
N LYS A 379 -5.24 20.32 -15.34
CA LYS A 379 -4.74 19.40 -16.36
C LYS A 379 -4.16 18.13 -15.75
N GLY A 380 -3.44 18.23 -14.63
CA GLY A 380 -2.89 17.07 -13.92
C GLY A 380 -3.99 16.15 -13.39
N MET A 381 -4.98 16.68 -12.67
CA MET A 381 -6.11 15.89 -12.17
C MET A 381 -6.91 15.22 -13.29
N ASN A 382 -7.13 15.91 -14.41
CA ASN A 382 -7.80 15.31 -15.57
C ASN A 382 -6.99 14.17 -16.20
N GLU A 383 -5.67 14.29 -16.26
CA GLU A 383 -4.81 13.23 -16.75
C GLU A 383 -4.88 11.99 -15.83
N LEU A 384 -4.78 12.18 -14.52
CA LEU A 384 -4.94 11.11 -13.53
C LEU A 384 -6.29 10.41 -13.67
N ARG A 385 -7.38 11.18 -13.83
CA ARG A 385 -8.73 10.63 -14.02
C ARG A 385 -8.80 9.77 -15.28
N ARG A 386 -8.32 10.29 -16.42
CA ARG A 386 -8.29 9.57 -17.70
C ARG A 386 -7.42 8.31 -17.62
N LYS A 387 -6.34 8.37 -16.86
CA LYS A 387 -5.47 7.23 -16.56
C LYS A 387 -6.04 6.28 -15.51
N LYS A 388 -7.26 6.48 -15.01
CA LYS A 388 -7.88 5.64 -13.97
C LYS A 388 -7.06 5.57 -12.67
N LEU A 389 -6.33 6.63 -12.35
CA LEU A 389 -5.60 6.75 -11.08
C LEU A 389 -6.38 7.50 -10.01
N ILE A 390 -7.41 8.25 -10.41
CA ILE A 390 -8.37 8.87 -9.50
C ILE A 390 -9.80 8.74 -10.03
N GLU A 391 -10.75 8.65 -9.12
CA GLU A 391 -12.17 8.85 -9.37
C GLU A 391 -12.55 10.29 -8.98
N VAL A 392 -13.44 10.93 -9.76
CA VAL A 392 -13.92 12.29 -9.48
C VAL A 392 -15.43 12.28 -9.32
N ASN A 393 -15.90 12.64 -8.14
CA ASN A 393 -17.31 12.84 -7.82
C ASN A 393 -17.64 14.32 -7.68
N TYR A 394 -18.81 14.68 -8.20
CA TYR A 394 -19.30 16.05 -8.20
C TYR A 394 -20.53 16.15 -7.31
N ASP A 395 -20.74 17.33 -6.73
CA ASP A 395 -21.97 17.65 -6.02
C ASP A 395 -23.19 17.39 -6.91
N VAL A 396 -24.30 17.00 -6.28
CA VAL A 396 -25.56 16.74 -6.98
C VAL A 396 -26.02 18.03 -7.64
N LEU A 397 -26.49 17.95 -8.89
CA LEU A 397 -27.01 19.11 -9.62
C LEU A 397 -28.36 19.55 -9.01
N THR A 398 -28.35 20.28 -7.89
CA THR A 398 -29.56 20.74 -7.19
C THR A 398 -29.99 22.15 -7.61
N GLY A 399 -29.59 22.64 -8.80
CA GLY A 399 -29.89 24.01 -9.24
C GLY A 399 -29.18 25.12 -8.44
N LYS A 400 -28.32 24.77 -7.48
CA LYS A 400 -27.58 25.75 -6.66
C LYS A 400 -26.60 26.59 -7.51
N PRO A 401 -26.43 27.89 -7.18
CA PRO A 401 -25.35 28.73 -7.68
C PRO A 401 -23.99 28.07 -7.49
N TYR A 402 -23.03 28.37 -8.36
CA TYR A 402 -21.71 27.71 -8.38
C TYR A 402 -20.98 27.85 -7.04
N GLU A 403 -21.14 28.99 -6.37
CA GLU A 403 -20.53 29.35 -5.09
C GLU A 403 -21.06 28.51 -3.91
N LYS A 404 -22.27 27.94 -4.05
CA LYS A 404 -22.91 27.10 -3.04
C LYS A 404 -22.75 25.60 -3.28
N ARG A 405 -22.01 25.21 -4.33
CA ARG A 405 -21.73 23.80 -4.63
C ARG A 405 -20.56 23.30 -3.81
N MET A 406 -20.67 22.08 -3.30
CA MET A 406 -19.53 21.43 -2.67
C MET A 406 -18.37 21.29 -3.69
N PRO A 407 -17.11 21.44 -3.25
CA PRO A 407 -15.96 21.20 -4.12
C PRO A 407 -15.94 19.75 -4.61
N LYS A 408 -15.28 19.53 -5.74
CA LYS A 408 -15.10 18.20 -6.33
C LYS A 408 -14.46 17.26 -5.30
N MET A 409 -14.99 16.06 -5.23
CA MET A 409 -14.44 14.99 -4.41
C MET A 409 -13.56 14.10 -5.28
N TYR A 410 -12.39 13.75 -4.77
CA TYR A 410 -11.41 12.91 -5.43
C TYR A 410 -11.17 11.66 -4.59
N LYS A 411 -11.07 10.50 -5.23
CA LYS A 411 -10.66 9.25 -4.59
C LYS A 411 -9.47 8.70 -5.34
N ILE A 412 -8.39 8.38 -4.62
CA ILE A 412 -7.24 7.66 -5.18
C ILE A 412 -7.69 6.25 -5.57
N LEU A 413 -7.28 5.81 -6.75
CA LEU A 413 -7.42 4.43 -7.21
C LEU A 413 -6.07 3.72 -7.16
N MET A 414 -6.11 2.39 -7.15
CA MET A 414 -4.90 1.57 -7.22
C MET A 414 -4.09 1.90 -8.46
N LEU A 415 -2.76 1.89 -8.30
CA LEU A 415 -1.87 1.83 -9.44
C LEU A 415 -1.98 0.44 -10.07
N TYR A 416 -1.93 0.40 -11.38
CA TYR A 416 -1.91 -0.82 -12.18
C TYR A 416 -0.67 -0.81 -13.06
N ASP A 417 -0.26 -1.98 -13.54
CA ASP A 417 0.76 -2.11 -14.57
C ASP A 417 0.20 -1.65 -15.94
N PRO A 418 0.71 -0.55 -16.50
CA PRO A 418 0.26 -0.04 -17.79
C PRO A 418 0.46 -1.02 -18.94
N GLU A 419 1.41 -1.95 -18.82
CA GLU A 419 1.66 -2.99 -19.82
C GLU A 419 0.59 -4.08 -19.77
N GLU A 420 0.15 -4.49 -18.58
CA GLU A 420 -0.98 -5.41 -18.41
C GLU A 420 -2.26 -4.81 -19.01
N LEU A 421 -2.54 -3.52 -18.75
CA LEU A 421 -3.66 -2.82 -19.38
C LEU A 421 -3.52 -2.80 -20.91
N ARG A 422 -2.31 -2.56 -21.43
CA ARG A 422 -2.05 -2.54 -22.87
C ARG A 422 -2.39 -3.89 -23.51
N LEU A 423 -2.03 -5.00 -22.86
CA LEU A 423 -2.34 -6.35 -23.33
C LEU A 423 -3.86 -6.61 -23.35
N LYS A 424 -4.57 -6.30 -22.26
CA LYS A 424 -6.05 -6.43 -22.20
C LYS A 424 -6.75 -5.62 -23.30
N LEU A 425 -6.29 -4.40 -23.56
CA LEU A 425 -6.84 -3.57 -24.64
C LEU A 425 -6.54 -4.16 -26.03
N LYS A 426 -5.37 -4.78 -26.22
CA LYS A 426 -4.98 -5.45 -27.46
C LYS A 426 -5.83 -6.69 -27.73
N GLU A 427 -6.16 -7.47 -26.71
CA GLU A 427 -7.07 -8.62 -26.83
C GLU A 427 -8.45 -8.20 -27.34
N ILE A 428 -8.98 -7.08 -26.84
CA ILE A 428 -10.25 -6.51 -27.34
C ILE A 428 -10.10 -6.06 -28.80
N GLU A 429 -9.00 -5.40 -29.16
CA GLU A 429 -8.71 -4.98 -30.53
C GLU A 429 -8.66 -6.19 -31.49
N GLU A 430 -7.99 -7.27 -31.10
CA GLU A 430 -7.87 -8.50 -31.87
C GLU A 430 -9.23 -9.23 -32.00
N LYS A 431 -10.00 -9.29 -30.90
CA LYS A 431 -11.32 -9.95 -30.85
C LYS A 431 -12.39 -9.27 -31.71
N TYR A 432 -12.42 -7.93 -31.74
CA TYR A 432 -13.49 -7.17 -32.40
C TYR A 432 -13.06 -6.42 -33.66
N GLY A 433 -11.76 -6.39 -33.95
CA GLY A 433 -11.17 -5.66 -35.06
C GLY A 433 -10.91 -4.19 -34.73
N LYS A 434 -9.79 -3.68 -35.25
CA LYS A 434 -9.27 -2.32 -35.01
C LYS A 434 -10.29 -1.20 -35.18
N LYS A 435 -11.14 -1.27 -36.21
CA LYS A 435 -12.15 -0.23 -36.50
C LYS A 435 -13.19 -0.11 -35.39
N GLU A 436 -13.74 -1.23 -34.91
CA GLU A 436 -14.76 -1.22 -33.85
C GLU A 436 -14.15 -0.80 -32.51
N TYR A 437 -12.94 -1.29 -32.22
CA TYR A 437 -12.16 -0.89 -31.05
C TYR A 437 -11.86 0.61 -31.02
N ASP A 438 -11.32 1.18 -32.10
CA ASP A 438 -10.98 2.61 -32.18
C ASP A 438 -12.21 3.51 -32.00
N GLU A 439 -13.36 3.12 -32.57
CA GLU A 439 -14.61 3.84 -32.39
C GLU A 439 -15.14 3.74 -30.96
N ALA A 440 -15.13 2.55 -30.35
CA ALA A 440 -15.54 2.37 -28.95
C ALA A 440 -14.65 3.17 -27.99
N ARG A 441 -13.34 3.17 -28.22
CA ARG A 441 -12.38 3.93 -27.41
C ARG A 441 -12.56 5.44 -27.53
N LYS A 442 -12.98 5.95 -28.69
CA LYS A 442 -13.40 7.36 -28.86
C LYS A 442 -14.62 7.70 -28.01
N TYR A 443 -15.60 6.81 -27.94
CA TYR A 443 -16.78 7.00 -27.09
C TYR A 443 -16.44 6.93 -25.60
N ALA A 444 -15.65 5.93 -25.18
CA ALA A 444 -15.19 5.77 -23.81
C ALA A 444 -14.47 7.04 -23.31
N ARG A 445 -13.68 7.69 -24.16
CA ARG A 445 -12.99 8.96 -23.85
C ARG A 445 -13.93 10.10 -23.46
N ILE A 446 -15.17 10.15 -23.97
CA ILE A 446 -16.14 11.20 -23.64
C ILE A 446 -16.52 11.16 -22.15
N VAL A 447 -16.45 9.96 -21.57
CA VAL A 447 -16.81 9.65 -20.18
C VAL A 447 -15.62 9.23 -19.33
N PHE A 448 -14.38 9.47 -19.80
CA PHE A 448 -13.11 9.18 -19.10
C PHE A 448 -12.85 7.69 -18.84
N GLU A 449 -13.36 6.84 -19.71
CA GLU A 449 -13.27 5.37 -19.61
C GLU A 449 -12.38 4.77 -20.71
N GLU A 450 -11.56 5.56 -21.41
CA GLU A 450 -10.73 5.06 -22.53
C GLU A 450 -9.62 4.06 -22.14
N ASN A 451 -9.49 3.79 -20.85
CA ASN A 451 -8.55 2.85 -20.24
C ASN A 451 -9.29 1.82 -19.35
N SER A 452 -10.61 1.63 -19.53
CA SER A 452 -11.36 0.49 -18.97
C SER A 452 -11.67 -0.50 -20.08
N PRO A 453 -11.01 -1.68 -20.10
CA PRO A 453 -11.31 -2.75 -21.04
C PRO A 453 -12.80 -3.13 -21.04
N GLU A 454 -13.41 -3.22 -19.86
CA GLU A 454 -14.80 -3.62 -19.66
C GLU A 454 -15.76 -2.63 -20.31
N VAL A 455 -15.55 -1.33 -20.10
CA VAL A 455 -16.40 -0.29 -20.72
C VAL A 455 -16.20 -0.24 -22.23
N ILE A 456 -14.98 -0.42 -22.73
CA ILE A 456 -14.70 -0.43 -24.17
C ILE A 456 -15.42 -1.62 -24.82
N GLU A 457 -15.30 -2.81 -24.24
CA GLU A 457 -15.99 -4.01 -24.74
C GLU A 457 -17.52 -3.85 -24.68
N ASP A 458 -18.07 -3.35 -23.57
CA ASP A 458 -19.52 -3.10 -23.44
C ASP A 458 -20.03 -2.08 -24.46
N ILE A 459 -19.26 -1.03 -24.78
CA ILE A 459 -19.61 -0.11 -25.88
C ILE A 459 -19.69 -0.86 -27.22
N ILE A 460 -18.75 -1.75 -27.52
CA ILE A 460 -18.78 -2.55 -28.77
C ILE A 460 -20.04 -3.42 -28.79
N LEU A 461 -20.34 -4.11 -27.69
CA LEU A 461 -21.52 -4.97 -27.59
C LEU A 461 -22.82 -4.19 -27.74
N LYS A 462 -22.98 -3.06 -27.03
CA LYS A 462 -24.18 -2.21 -27.16
C LYS A 462 -24.35 -1.62 -28.56
N ARG A 463 -23.27 -1.37 -29.29
CA ARG A 463 -23.36 -0.92 -30.70
C ARG A 463 -23.88 -2.03 -31.62
N LYS A 464 -23.58 -3.29 -31.33
CA LYS A 464 -24.12 -4.46 -32.04
C LYS A 464 -25.59 -4.69 -31.66
N GLU A 465 -25.92 -4.58 -30.38
CA GLU A 465 -27.26 -4.83 -29.85
C GLU A 465 -28.28 -3.74 -30.22
N TYR A 466 -27.98 -2.47 -29.93
CA TYR A 466 -28.93 -1.35 -30.11
C TYR A 466 -28.72 -0.58 -31.42
N GLY A 467 -27.66 -0.89 -32.17
CA GLY A 467 -27.29 -0.21 -33.41
C GLY A 467 -26.50 1.07 -33.20
N LYS A 468 -25.56 1.31 -34.13
CA LYS A 468 -24.56 2.40 -34.07
C LYS A 468 -25.17 3.81 -33.92
N LYS A 469 -26.31 4.08 -34.56
CA LYS A 469 -26.98 5.40 -34.53
C LYS A 469 -27.47 5.77 -33.12
N LYS A 470 -28.05 4.82 -32.38
CA LYS A 470 -28.59 5.05 -31.03
C LYS A 470 -27.49 5.31 -30.03
N VAL A 471 -26.45 4.46 -30.05
CA VAL A 471 -25.26 4.63 -29.20
C VAL A 471 -24.59 5.98 -29.47
N LYS A 472 -24.40 6.35 -30.74
CA LYS A 472 -23.85 7.66 -31.10
C LYS A 472 -24.68 8.81 -30.50
N LYS A 473 -26.01 8.77 -30.65
CA LYS A 473 -26.91 9.81 -30.12
C LYS A 473 -26.79 9.96 -28.60
N ALA A 474 -26.68 8.84 -27.87
CA ALA A 474 -26.49 8.86 -26.42
C ALA A 474 -25.16 9.52 -26.02
N PHE A 475 -24.05 9.15 -26.68
CA PHE A 475 -22.76 9.77 -26.43
C PHE A 475 -22.71 11.25 -26.85
N ASP A 476 -23.37 11.65 -27.95
CA ASP A 476 -23.46 13.06 -28.36
C ASP A 476 -24.17 13.92 -27.31
N ILE A 477 -25.23 13.40 -26.67
CA ILE A 477 -25.94 14.08 -25.57
C ILE A 477 -25.01 14.32 -24.38
N VAL A 478 -24.17 13.34 -24.05
CA VAL A 478 -23.22 13.44 -22.93
C VAL A 478 -22.03 14.33 -23.31
N ALA A 479 -21.55 14.28 -24.54
CA ALA A 479 -20.44 15.08 -25.05
C ALA A 479 -20.72 16.59 -25.05
N ARG A 480 -21.98 17.01 -25.18
CA ARG A 480 -22.39 18.44 -25.08
C ARG A 480 -22.36 18.98 -23.66
N LYS A 481 -22.31 18.12 -22.64
CA LYS A 481 -22.28 18.57 -21.23
C LYS A 481 -20.90 19.14 -20.89
N ASN A 482 -20.83 20.02 -19.90
CA ASN A 482 -19.55 20.46 -19.34
C ASN A 482 -18.71 19.23 -18.90
N ILE A 483 -17.39 19.31 -19.03
CA ILE A 483 -16.44 18.25 -18.65
C ILE A 483 -16.59 17.84 -17.17
N ASP A 484 -17.03 18.77 -16.33
CA ASP A 484 -17.28 18.60 -14.91
C ASP A 484 -18.73 18.24 -14.56
N ASN A 485 -19.52 17.84 -15.55
CA ASN A 485 -20.89 17.42 -15.30
C ASN A 485 -20.93 16.00 -14.72
N PRO A 486 -21.61 15.73 -13.58
CA PRO A 486 -21.72 14.38 -12.99
C PRO A 486 -22.38 13.36 -13.93
N LYS A 487 -23.12 13.81 -14.95
CA LYS A 487 -23.73 12.96 -15.97
C LYS A 487 -22.76 12.55 -17.08
N ARG A 488 -21.51 13.03 -17.08
CA ARG A 488 -20.43 12.50 -17.93
C ARG A 488 -19.84 11.23 -17.31
N LYS A 489 -20.67 10.20 -17.23
CA LYS A 489 -20.32 8.86 -16.75
C LYS A 489 -20.98 7.80 -17.63
N TYR A 490 -20.32 6.66 -17.79
CA TYR A 490 -20.78 5.62 -18.70
C TYR A 490 -22.17 5.07 -18.35
N SER A 491 -22.45 4.84 -17.07
CA SER A 491 -23.78 4.37 -16.62
C SER A 491 -24.94 5.30 -17.03
N TYR A 492 -24.69 6.60 -17.13
CA TYR A 492 -25.71 7.54 -17.62
C TYR A 492 -25.92 7.44 -19.14
N VAL A 493 -24.87 7.10 -19.90
CA VAL A 493 -24.99 6.81 -21.34
C VAL A 493 -25.83 5.56 -21.56
N VAL A 494 -25.58 4.50 -20.80
CA VAL A 494 -26.34 3.24 -20.87
C VAL A 494 -27.84 3.49 -20.64
N GLY A 495 -28.20 4.23 -19.59
CA GLY A 495 -29.60 4.59 -19.33
C GLY A 495 -30.23 5.49 -20.40
N ILE A 496 -29.45 6.24 -21.21
CA ILE A 496 -29.98 6.95 -22.38
C ILE A 496 -30.25 5.98 -23.54
N ILE A 497 -29.35 5.03 -23.77
CA ILE A 497 -29.50 4.02 -24.84
C ILE A 497 -30.78 3.20 -24.62
N GLU A 498 -30.99 2.71 -23.39
CA GLU A 498 -32.17 1.94 -22.99
C GLU A 498 -33.47 2.74 -23.20
N LYS A 499 -33.51 3.99 -22.74
CA LYS A 499 -34.68 4.87 -22.92
C LYS A 499 -35.00 5.18 -24.38
N ILE A 500 -33.97 5.30 -25.25
CA ILE A 500 -34.20 5.49 -26.69
C ILE A 500 -34.81 4.22 -27.28
N ALA A 501 -34.32 3.04 -26.89
CA ALA A 501 -34.84 1.77 -27.37
C ALA A 501 -36.29 1.51 -26.92
N GLU A 502 -36.64 1.83 -25.67
CA GLU A 502 -38.01 1.70 -25.15
C GLU A 502 -39.02 2.58 -25.89
N LYS A 503 -38.65 3.82 -26.23
CA LYS A 503 -39.54 4.73 -26.94
C LYS A 503 -39.88 4.26 -28.35
N GLU A 504 -38.92 3.68 -29.07
CA GLU A 504 -39.16 3.18 -30.43
C GLU A 504 -40.03 1.92 -30.42
N LYS A 505 -39.86 1.02 -29.43
CA LYS A 505 -40.76 -0.14 -29.26
C LYS A 505 -42.21 0.25 -29.01
N LYS A 506 -42.45 1.39 -28.35
CA LYS A 506 -43.81 1.92 -28.14
C LYS A 506 -44.41 2.54 -29.41
N VAL A 507 -43.58 3.06 -30.31
CA VAL A 507 -44.02 3.68 -31.59
C VAL A 507 -44.18 2.63 -32.69
N GLU A 508 -43.49 1.50 -32.63
CA GLU A 508 -43.68 0.36 -33.55
C GLU A 508 -44.83 -0.58 -33.12
N GLY A 509 -45.33 -0.44 -31.89
CA GLY A 509 -46.46 -1.20 -31.35
C GLY A 509 -47.80 -0.44 -31.34
N GLU A 510 -47.80 0.82 -31.78
CA GLU A 510 -48.97 1.63 -32.17
C GLU A 510 -49.06 1.66 -33.69
#